data_AF-A0A238KLJ9-F1
#
_entry.id   AF-A0A238KLJ9-F1
#
_cell.length_a   1.000
_cell.length_b   1.000
_cell.length_c   1.000
_cell.angle_alpha   90.00
_cell.angle_beta   90.00
_cell.angle_gamma   90.00
#
_symmetry.space_group_name_H-M   'P 1'
#
loop_
_entity.id
_entity.type
_entity.pdbx_description
1 polymer ?
#
loop_
_entity_poly.entity_id
_entity_poly.type
_entity_poly.pdbx_seq_one_letter_code
_entity_poly.pdbx_strand_id
1 'polypeptide(L)' 'MIFVWLGRLLAWALIVFGTARVIIGFYVARNFVEPAAYNAATARYLGSSTSGEAIDKGLMYIAIGIAFGLLARIATQRSS' A
#
# COMPACT_ATOMS: atom_id res chain seq x y z
N MET A 1 7.96 1.90 24.83
CA MET A 1 7.21 0.69 24.40
C MET A 1 6.01 1.00 23.50
N ILE A 2 5.13 1.96 23.85
CA ILE A 2 3.93 2.28 23.06
C ILE A 2 4.24 2.74 21.62
N PHE A 3 5.24 3.60 21.42
CA PHE A 3 5.64 4.08 20.09
C PHE A 3 6.19 2.97 19.19
N VAL A 4 6.93 2.00 19.76
CA VAL A 4 7.46 0.85 19.02
C VAL A 4 6.32 -0.08 18.57
N TRP A 5 5.34 -0.30 19.45
CA TRP A 5 4.16 -1.08 19.13
C TRP A 5 3.30 -0.40 18.06
N LEU A 6 3.05 0.91 18.18
CA LEU A 6 2.35 1.70 17.17
C LEU A 6 3.10 1.73 15.83
N GLY A 7 4.43 1.85 15.84
CA GLY A 7 5.26 1.80 14.64
C GLY A 7 5.15 0.44 13.93
N ARG A 8 5.13 -0.67 14.68
CA ARG A 8 4.88 -2.01 14.13
C ARG A 8 3.48 -2.16 13.56
N LEU A 9 2.46 -1.63 14.23
CA LEU A 9 1.07 -1.68 13.78
C LEU A 9 0.90 -0.88 12.48
N LEU A 10 1.45 0.33 12.42
CA LEU A 10 1.44 1.18 11.23
C LEU A 10 2.20 0.54 10.06
N ALA A 11 3.36 -0.05 10.32
CA ALA A 11 4.12 -0.79 9.31
C ALA A 11 3.28 -1.89 8.68
N TRP A 12 2.60 -2.70 9.51
CA TRP A 12 1.70 -3.75 9.05
C TRP A 12 0.52 -3.21 8.25
N ALA A 13 -0.15 -2.17 8.75
CA ALA A 13 -1.28 -1.55 8.05
C ALA A 13 -0.85 -1.04 6.66
N LEU A 14 0.25 -0.29 6.59
CA LEU A 14 0.76 0.26 5.33
C LEU A 14 1.14 -0.82 4.31
N ILE A 15 1.78 -1.90 4.77
CA ILE A 15 2.12 -3.02 3.88
C ILE A 15 0.84 -3.68 3.36
N VAL A 16 -0.11 -4.01 4.24
CA VAL A 16 -1.37 -4.68 3.83
C VAL A 16 -2.17 -3.81 2.87
N PHE A 17 -2.38 -2.54 3.20
CA PHE A 17 -3.13 -1.61 2.34
C PHE A 17 -2.41 -1.35 1.01
N GLY A 18 -1.08 -1.18 1.05
CA GLY A 18 -0.28 -0.99 -0.16
C GLY A 18 -0.35 -2.21 -1.07
N THR A 19 -0.19 -3.41 -0.52
CA THR A 19 -0.30 -4.67 -1.28
C THR A 19 -1.68 -4.86 -1.87
N ALA A 20 -2.75 -4.63 -1.11
CA ALA A 20 -4.11 -4.71 -1.63
C ALA A 20 -4.32 -3.75 -2.82
N ARG A 21 -3.83 -2.51 -2.70
CA ARG A 21 -3.94 -1.50 -3.75
C ARG A 21 -3.18 -1.89 -5.02
N VAL A 22 -1.98 -2.45 -4.87
CA VAL A 22 -1.18 -2.97 -6.00
C VAL A 22 -1.91 -4.11 -6.70
N ILE A 23 -2.42 -5.08 -5.95
CA ILE A 23 -3.15 -6.24 -6.50
C ILE A 23 -4.39 -5.78 -7.28
N ILE A 24 -5.20 -4.89 -6.70
CA ILE A 24 -6.39 -4.36 -7.36
C ILE A 24 -5.99 -3.54 -8.59
N GLY A 25 -4.90 -2.77 -8.52
CA GLY A 25 -4.36 -2.01 -9.65
C GLY A 25 -4.01 -2.90 -10.83
N PHE A 26 -3.29 -4.00 -10.58
CA PHE A 26 -2.98 -5.00 -11.60
C PHE A 26 -4.23 -5.72 -12.11
N TYR A 27 -5.19 -6.03 -11.23
CA TYR A 27 -6.46 -6.63 -11.62
C TYR A 27 -7.23 -5.73 -12.59
N VAL A 28 -7.34 -4.43 -12.29
CA VAL A 28 -8.04 -3.47 -13.16
C VAL A 28 -7.29 -3.31 -14.49
N ALA A 29 -5.97 -3.16 -14.45
CA ALA A 29 -5.15 -3.02 -15.65
C ALA A 29 -5.25 -4.23 -16.60
N ARG A 30 -5.41 -5.44 -16.05
CA ARG A 30 -5.46 -6.67 -16.83
C ARG A 30 -6.86 -7.01 -17.36
N ASN A 31 -7.90 -6.78 -16.57
CA ASN A 31 -9.26 -7.25 -16.89
C ASN A 31 -10.12 -6.24 -17.65
N PHE A 32 -9.72 -4.95 -17.68
CA PHE A 32 -10.48 -3.91 -18.34
C PHE A 32 -9.64 -3.26 -19.45
N VAL A 33 -9.89 -3.69 -20.69
CA VAL A 33 -9.20 -3.19 -21.89
C VAL A 33 -10.01 -2.08 -22.59
N GLU A 34 -11.34 -2.15 -22.49
CA GLU A 34 -12.25 -1.13 -23.02
C GLU A 34 -12.12 0.17 -22.18
N PRO A 35 -11.84 1.34 -22.80
CA PRO A 35 -11.57 2.58 -22.07
C PRO A 35 -12.70 3.01 -21.12
N ALA A 36 -13.96 2.84 -21.53
CA ALA A 36 -15.11 3.18 -20.69
C ALA A 36 -15.22 2.28 -19.45
N ALA A 37 -14.99 0.97 -19.62
CA ALA A 37 -15.05 0.00 -18.52
C ALA A 37 -13.84 0.14 -17.58
N TYR A 38 -12.66 0.46 -18.13
CA TYR A 38 -11.45 0.74 -17.36
C TYR A 38 -11.60 1.97 -16.46
N ASN A 39 -12.13 3.07 -17.00
CA ASN A 39 -12.34 4.30 -16.23
C ASN A 39 -13.37 4.10 -15.10
N ALA A 40 -14.46 3.39 -15.37
CA ALA A 40 -15.47 3.07 -14.37
C ALA A 40 -14.91 2.16 -13.26
N ALA A 41 -14.13 1.13 -13.63
CA ALA A 41 -13.49 0.22 -12.67
C ALA A 41 -12.42 0.94 -11.82
N THR A 42 -11.61 1.80 -12.43
CA THR A 42 -10.59 2.59 -11.73
C THR A 42 -11.22 3.54 -10.72
N ALA A 43 -12.27 4.28 -11.10
CA ALA A 43 -12.96 5.18 -10.18
C ALA A 43 -13.58 4.41 -9.00
N ARG A 44 -14.19 3.24 -9.25
CA ARG A 44 -14.90 2.46 -8.24
C ARG A 44 -13.97 1.72 -7.27
N TYR A 45 -12.92 1.09 -7.78
CA TYR A 45 -12.07 0.19 -6.99
C TYR A 45 -10.78 0.84 -6.49
N LEU A 46 -10.26 1.84 -7.19
CA LEU A 46 -8.96 2.44 -6.89
C LEU A 46 -9.06 3.87 -6.36
N GLY A 47 -10.16 4.58 -6.68
CA GLY A 47 -10.36 5.98 -6.29
C GLY A 47 -9.22 6.88 -6.77
N SER A 48 -8.53 6.49 -7.84
CA SER A 48 -7.43 7.21 -8.47
C SER A 48 -7.75 7.51 -9.93
N SER A 49 -6.92 8.33 -10.57
CA SER A 49 -7.13 8.72 -11.97
C SER A 49 -6.81 7.56 -12.92
N THR A 50 -5.84 6.72 -12.56
CA THR A 50 -5.41 5.55 -13.33
C THR A 50 -5.07 4.37 -12.43
N SER A 51 -5.03 3.17 -13.01
CA SER A 51 -4.54 1.97 -12.33
C SER A 51 -3.05 2.04 -12.03
N GLY A 52 -2.26 2.67 -12.90
CA GLY A 52 -0.83 2.91 -12.67
C GLY A 52 -0.59 3.79 -11.44
N GLU A 53 -1.32 4.89 -11.32
CA GLU A 53 -1.23 5.76 -10.13
C GLU A 53 -1.58 5.01 -8.84
N ALA A 54 -2.53 4.07 -8.91
CA ALA A 54 -2.88 3.25 -7.76
C ALA A 54 -1.77 2.29 -7.35
N ILE A 55 -1.11 1.67 -8.33
CA ILE A 55 0.03 0.78 -8.13
C ILE A 55 1.19 1.57 -7.51
N ASP A 56 1.53 2.73 -8.07
CA ASP A 56 2.61 3.58 -7.56
C ASP A 56 2.39 4.00 -6.11
N LYS A 57 1.18 4.48 -5.78
CA LYS A 57 0.79 4.80 -4.39
C LYS A 57 0.87 3.57 -3.48
N GLY A 58 0.45 2.41 -3.97
CA GLY A 58 0.52 1.16 -3.23
C GLY A 58 1.95 0.73 -2.93
N LEU A 59 2.85 0.81 -3.91
CA LEU A 59 4.29 0.55 -3.74
C LEU A 59 4.93 1.55 -2.77
N MET A 60 4.55 2.82 -2.85
CA MET A 60 5.01 3.84 -1.89
C MET A 60 4.59 3.48 -0.46
N TYR A 61 3.34 3.06 -0.23
CA TYR A 61 2.89 2.62 1.10
C TYR A 61 3.64 1.40 1.61
N ILE A 62 3.93 0.43 0.74
CA ILE A 62 4.75 -0.74 1.11
C ILE A 62 6.15 -0.29 1.53
N ALA A 63 6.80 0.57 0.74
CA ALA A 63 8.15 1.07 1.05
C ALA A 63 8.19 1.82 2.39
N ILE A 64 7.21 2.70 2.64
CA ILE A 64 7.09 3.41 3.91
C ILE A 64 6.83 2.42 5.05
N GLY A 65 5.93 1.45 4.87
CA GLY A 65 5.65 0.43 5.87
C GLY A 65 6.89 -0.40 6.24
N ILE A 66 7.70 -0.78 5.26
CA ILE A 66 9.00 -1.45 5.48
C ILE A 66 9.93 -0.56 6.31
N ALA A 67 10.06 0.73 5.97
CA ALA A 67 10.88 1.67 6.72
C ALA A 67 10.44 1.78 8.19
N PHE A 68 9.14 1.94 8.45
CA PHE A 68 8.60 1.96 9.82
C PHE A 68 8.85 0.65 10.57
N GLY A 69 8.69 -0.50 9.91
CA GLY A 69 8.95 -1.81 10.50
C GLY A 69 10.42 -2.00 10.91
N LEU A 70 11.35 -1.55 10.05
CA LEU A 70 12.78 -1.56 10.34
C LEU A 70 13.13 -0.63 11.50
N LEU A 71 12.61 0.59 11.51
CA LEU A 71 12.83 1.56 12.59
C LEU A 71 12.31 1.03 13.93
N ALA A 72 11.10 0.44 13.94
CA ALA A 72 10.55 -0.17 15.16
C ALA A 72 11.42 -1.34 15.66
N ARG A 73 11.96 -2.16 14.76
CA ARG A 73 12.88 -3.25 15.11
C ARG A 73 14.17 -2.73 15.73
N ILE A 74 14.80 -1.71 15.13
CA ILE A 74 16.03 -1.09 15.64
C ILE A 74 15.78 -0.48 17.03
N ALA A 75 14.66 0.24 17.20
CA ALA A 75 14.30 0.84 18.47
C ALA A 75 14.09 -0.21 19.58
N THR A 76 13.55 -1.38 19.24
CA THR A 76 13.39 -2.50 20.18
C THR A 76 14.73 -3.06 20.62
N GLN A 77 15.67 -3.25 19.67
CA GLN A 77 17.01 -3.81 19.95
C GLN A 77 17.89 -2.88 20.79
N ARG A 78 17.70 -1.56 20.69
CA ARG A 78 18.45 -0.56 21.48
C ARG A 78 17.88 -0.31 22.87
N SER A 79 16.63 -0.73 23.15
CA SER A 79 16.00 -0.52 24.45
C SER A 79 16.03 -1.76 25.35
N SER A 80 16.74 -2.82 24.96
CA SER A 80 17.02 -4.02 25.76
C SER A 80 18.46 -4.02 26.23
#